data_AF-A0A6I4YVT1-F1
#
_entry.id   AF-A0A6I4YVT1-F1
#
_cell.length_a   1.000
_cell.length_b   1.000
_cell.length_c   1.000
_cell.angle_alpha   90.00
_cell.angle_beta   90.00
_cell.angle_gamma   90.00
#
_symmetry.space_group_name_H-M   'P 1'
#
loop_
_entity.id
_entity.type
_entity.pdbx_description
1 polymer ?
#
loop_
_entity_poly.entity_id
_entity_poly.type
_entity_poly.pdbx_seq_one_letter_code
_entity_poly.pdbx_strand_id
1 'polypeptide(L)'
;MSHERMSGQPIVTPDLPVLPTLPPLWDELRAYALPDGLLARLAREQRWTPAYAQRAALEYRRFLLLSTLGAPVTPSAVVDEVWHLHLLFTRDYWERLTPLLPAPLHHEPGGGQPGEPLRFRAQYEATLDAYARTFGERPPADIWPDPRRSRARREHVQGSARRSGLWLALGVALVTGLTFAWSHVALLLALGAGLIALLIVTLTPPELSPTALRRRSDGDLGVTWVGGTSGGDCAPGSDSSCSDGGSSGGSSCGGGCSS
;
A
#
# COMPACT_ATOMS: atom_id res chain seq x y z
N MET A 1 2.38 -70.21 52.53
CA MET A 1 1.22 -70.16 51.62
C MET A 1 -0.02 -69.79 52.42
N SER A 2 -0.47 -68.54 52.34
CA SER A 2 -1.89 -68.12 52.32
C SER A 2 -1.94 -66.61 52.26
N HIS A 3 -2.59 -66.11 51.21
CA HIS A 3 -2.56 -64.76 50.68
C HIS A 3 -3.25 -63.72 51.57
N GLU A 4 -2.57 -62.60 51.82
CA GLU A 4 -3.21 -61.33 52.24
C GLU A 4 -4.00 -60.75 51.05
N ARG A 5 -5.30 -60.51 51.27
CA ARG A 5 -6.15 -59.75 50.35
C ARG A 5 -5.87 -58.26 50.54
N MET A 6 -5.16 -57.65 49.60
CA MET A 6 -5.19 -56.18 49.41
C MET A 6 -6.56 -55.80 48.85
N SER A 7 -7.43 -55.25 49.69
CA SER A 7 -8.64 -54.54 49.26
C SER A 7 -8.25 -53.32 48.44
N GLY A 8 -8.52 -53.38 47.13
CA GLY A 8 -8.39 -52.23 46.24
C GLY A 8 -9.36 -51.13 46.67
N GLN A 9 -8.83 -49.94 46.95
CA GLN A 9 -9.67 -48.76 47.13
C GLN A 9 -10.36 -48.41 45.81
N PRO A 10 -11.62 -47.94 45.84
CA PRO A 10 -12.28 -47.46 44.65
C PRO A 10 -11.52 -46.24 44.12
N ILE A 11 -11.11 -46.30 42.86
CA ILE A 11 -10.56 -45.16 42.13
C ILE A 11 -11.67 -44.12 42.05
N VAL A 12 -11.56 -43.07 42.86
CA VAL A 12 -12.35 -41.85 42.69
C VAL A 12 -11.82 -41.18 41.43
N THR A 13 -12.44 -41.45 40.29
CA THR A 13 -12.22 -40.67 39.09
C THR A 13 -12.68 -39.25 39.40
N PRO A 14 -11.81 -38.23 39.37
CA PRO A 14 -12.28 -36.85 39.49
C PRO A 14 -13.25 -36.60 38.33
N ASP A 15 -14.43 -36.10 38.67
CA ASP A 15 -15.47 -35.66 37.74
C ASP A 15 -14.86 -34.52 36.89
N LEU A 16 -14.21 -34.89 35.79
CA LEU A 16 -13.70 -33.93 34.82
C LEU A 16 -14.92 -33.30 34.16
N PRO A 17 -15.04 -31.96 34.14
CA PRO A 17 -16.20 -31.30 33.54
C PRO A 17 -16.36 -31.80 32.11
N VAL A 18 -17.53 -32.35 31.81
CA VAL A 18 -17.92 -32.71 30.46
C VAL A 18 -17.84 -31.43 29.64
N LEU A 19 -16.81 -31.31 28.80
CA LEU A 19 -16.70 -30.21 27.85
C LEU A 19 -18.01 -30.18 27.05
N PRO A 20 -18.67 -29.01 26.94
CA PRO A 20 -19.92 -28.93 26.19
C PRO A 20 -19.68 -29.48 24.80
N THR A 21 -20.45 -30.50 24.41
CA THR A 21 -20.51 -30.86 23.00
C THR A 21 -20.96 -29.61 22.23
N LEU A 22 -20.41 -29.38 21.05
CA LEU A 22 -20.70 -28.17 20.25
C LEU A 22 -22.21 -27.86 20.07
N PRO A 23 -23.11 -28.86 19.91
CA PRO A 23 -24.54 -28.58 19.71
C PRO A 23 -25.24 -27.84 20.88
N PRO A 24 -25.22 -28.32 22.15
CA PRO A 24 -25.95 -27.67 23.24
C PRO A 24 -25.50 -26.23 23.51
N LEU A 25 -24.19 -25.97 23.54
CA LEU A 25 -23.70 -24.61 23.84
C LEU A 25 -24.05 -23.60 22.73
N TRP A 26 -23.98 -24.02 21.46
CA TRP A 26 -24.36 -23.12 20.37
C TRP A 26 -25.84 -22.73 20.42
N ASP A 27 -26.72 -23.66 20.79
CA ASP A 27 -28.15 -23.39 20.96
C ASP A 27 -28.41 -22.42 22.12
N GLU A 28 -27.74 -22.61 23.25
CA GLU A 28 -27.81 -21.68 24.39
C GLU A 28 -27.31 -20.28 24.03
N LEU A 29 -26.16 -20.16 23.37
CA LEU A 29 -25.61 -18.88 22.94
C LEU A 29 -26.51 -18.18 21.92
N ARG A 30 -27.16 -18.93 21.01
CA ARG A 30 -28.15 -18.37 20.06
C ARG A 30 -29.40 -17.88 20.77
N ALA A 31 -29.89 -18.64 21.75
CA ALA A 31 -31.07 -18.28 22.55
C ALA A 31 -30.78 -17.16 23.56
N TYR A 32 -29.50 -16.93 23.89
CA TYR A 32 -29.10 -15.88 24.83
C TYR A 32 -29.61 -14.50 24.40
N ALA A 33 -30.49 -13.94 25.21
CA ALA A 33 -30.96 -12.56 25.09
C ALA A 33 -29.91 -11.61 25.67
N LEU A 34 -29.24 -10.88 24.78
CA LEU A 34 -28.37 -9.75 25.13
C LEU A 34 -29.16 -8.69 25.90
N PRO A 35 -28.50 -7.92 26.78
CA PRO A 35 -29.18 -6.98 27.66
C PRO A 35 -29.89 -5.88 26.86
N ASP A 36 -31.03 -5.44 27.41
CA ASP A 36 -31.88 -4.43 26.79
C ASP A 36 -31.09 -3.15 26.51
N GLY A 37 -31.27 -2.60 25.31
CA GLY A 37 -30.59 -1.39 24.88
C GLY A 37 -29.13 -1.57 24.45
N LEU A 38 -28.49 -2.74 24.65
CA LEU A 38 -27.10 -2.97 24.20
C LEU A 38 -26.95 -2.72 22.70
N LEU A 39 -27.81 -3.33 21.87
CA LEU A 39 -27.73 -3.18 20.41
C LEU A 39 -28.04 -1.75 19.94
N ALA A 40 -28.99 -1.08 20.60
CA ALA A 40 -29.34 0.30 20.29
C ALA A 40 -28.18 1.26 20.63
N ARG A 41 -27.53 1.01 21.78
CA ARG A 41 -26.35 1.75 22.21
C ARG A 41 -25.17 1.50 21.27
N LEU A 42 -24.90 0.25 20.92
CA LEU A 42 -23.86 -0.14 19.97
C LEU A 42 -24.03 0.53 18.61
N ALA A 43 -25.25 0.49 18.07
CA ALA A 43 -25.58 1.13 16.79
C ALA A 43 -25.32 2.65 16.83
N ARG A 44 -25.67 3.31 17.94
CA ARG A 44 -25.44 4.75 18.13
C ARG A 44 -23.96 5.09 18.27
N GLU A 45 -23.22 4.37 19.12
CA GLU A 45 -21.81 4.65 19.42
C GLU A 45 -20.92 4.38 18.20
N GLN A 46 -21.14 3.26 17.51
CA GLN A 46 -20.34 2.87 16.35
C GLN A 46 -20.85 3.44 15.02
N ARG A 47 -21.96 4.18 15.04
CA ARG A 47 -22.69 4.66 13.85
C ARG A 47 -23.06 3.54 12.88
N TRP A 48 -23.49 2.40 13.42
CA TRP A 48 -23.91 1.24 12.64
C TRP A 48 -25.41 1.27 12.39
N THR A 49 -25.84 0.68 11.26
CA THR A 49 -27.26 0.43 11.05
C THR A 49 -27.75 -0.63 12.04
N PRO A 50 -29.03 -0.62 12.44
CA PRO A 50 -29.59 -1.65 13.32
C PRO A 50 -29.36 -3.08 12.78
N ALA A 51 -29.48 -3.25 11.46
CA ALA A 51 -29.22 -4.53 10.79
C ALA A 51 -27.75 -4.96 10.92
N TYR A 52 -26.80 -4.04 10.80
CA TYR A 52 -25.38 -4.35 10.97
C TYR A 52 -25.04 -4.71 12.42
N ALA A 53 -25.60 -3.98 13.41
CA ALA A 53 -25.44 -4.30 14.82
C ALA A 53 -25.97 -5.71 15.18
N GLN A 54 -27.12 -6.12 14.61
CA GLN A 54 -27.64 -7.48 14.78
C GLN A 54 -26.71 -8.55 14.18
N ARG A 55 -26.16 -8.31 12.99
CA ARG A 55 -25.17 -9.21 12.38
C ARG A 55 -23.90 -9.32 13.22
N ALA A 56 -23.37 -8.18 13.70
CA ALA A 56 -22.21 -8.16 14.59
C ALA A 56 -22.47 -8.93 15.90
N ALA A 57 -23.68 -8.81 16.47
CA ALA A 57 -24.08 -9.57 17.65
C ALA A 57 -24.19 -11.08 17.41
N LEU A 58 -24.59 -11.51 16.22
CA LEU A 58 -24.54 -12.92 15.83
C LEU A 58 -23.08 -13.42 15.74
N GLU A 59 -22.19 -12.64 15.13
CA GLU A 59 -20.77 -12.97 15.06
C GLU A 59 -20.08 -12.97 16.43
N TYR A 60 -20.53 -12.12 17.36
CA TYR A 60 -20.09 -12.16 18.75
C TYR A 60 -20.44 -13.50 19.42
N ARG A 61 -21.65 -14.03 19.23
CA ARG A 61 -22.01 -15.37 19.73
C ARG A 61 -21.13 -16.47 19.12
N ARG A 62 -20.81 -16.37 17.82
CA ARG A 62 -19.88 -17.29 17.16
C ARG A 62 -18.48 -17.21 17.78
N PHE A 63 -18.01 -16.00 18.06
CA PHE A 63 -16.73 -15.80 18.76
C PHE A 63 -16.73 -16.41 20.17
N LEU A 64 -17.82 -16.25 20.94
CA LEU A 64 -17.95 -16.90 22.24
C LEU A 64 -17.79 -18.42 22.13
N LEU A 65 -18.47 -19.07 21.17
CA LEU A 65 -18.28 -20.50 20.93
C LEU A 65 -16.85 -20.85 20.52
N LEU A 66 -16.21 -20.05 19.67
CA LEU A 66 -14.82 -20.29 19.28
C LEU A 66 -13.86 -20.20 20.47
N SER A 67 -14.14 -19.32 21.44
CA SER A 67 -13.33 -19.16 22.65
C SER A 67 -13.35 -20.39 23.56
N THR A 68 -14.35 -21.28 23.40
CA THR A 68 -14.46 -22.50 24.21
C THR A 68 -13.75 -23.71 23.61
N LEU A 69 -13.11 -23.57 22.43
CA LEU A 69 -12.47 -24.69 21.72
C LEU A 69 -11.05 -24.99 22.19
N GLY A 70 -10.61 -24.37 23.30
CA GLY A 70 -9.32 -24.64 23.96
C GLY A 70 -8.11 -23.92 23.36
N ALA A 71 -8.21 -23.39 22.14
CA ALA A 71 -7.18 -22.53 21.55
C ALA A 71 -7.46 -21.05 21.87
N PRO A 72 -6.42 -20.22 22.12
CA PRO A 72 -6.61 -18.78 22.27
C PRO A 72 -7.08 -18.18 20.94
N VAL A 73 -8.12 -17.36 21.01
CA VAL A 73 -8.76 -16.71 19.86
C VAL A 73 -8.65 -15.19 19.94
N THR A 74 -8.64 -14.52 18.80
CA THR A 74 -8.65 -13.05 18.70
C THR A 74 -9.88 -12.64 17.90
N PRO A 75 -10.78 -11.81 18.46
CA PRO A 75 -11.95 -11.33 17.72
C PRO A 75 -11.53 -10.39 16.57
N SER A 76 -12.41 -10.16 15.61
CA SER A 76 -12.26 -9.01 14.72
C SER A 76 -12.55 -7.72 15.47
N ALA A 77 -12.09 -6.58 14.96
CA ALA A 77 -12.40 -5.28 15.55
C ALA A 77 -13.91 -5.08 15.74
N VAL A 78 -14.74 -5.49 14.78
CA VAL A 78 -16.21 -5.35 14.88
C VAL A 78 -16.79 -6.19 16.02
N VAL A 79 -16.29 -7.42 16.20
CA VAL A 79 -16.75 -8.29 17.28
C VAL A 79 -16.21 -7.87 18.64
N ASP A 80 -14.99 -7.35 18.69
CA ASP A 80 -14.37 -6.79 19.89
C ASP A 80 -15.18 -5.62 20.43
N GLU A 81 -15.71 -4.74 19.56
CA GLU A 81 -16.60 -3.64 19.97
C GLU A 81 -17.89 -4.12 20.64
N VAL A 82 -18.50 -5.20 20.13
CA VAL A 82 -19.68 -5.81 20.77
C VAL A 82 -19.29 -6.35 22.15
N TRP A 83 -18.15 -7.03 22.24
CA TRP A 83 -17.66 -7.63 23.48
C TRP A 83 -17.30 -6.57 24.51
N HIS A 84 -16.58 -5.52 24.13
CA HIS A 84 -16.26 -4.36 24.95
C HIS A 84 -17.50 -3.72 25.53
N LEU A 85 -18.51 -3.46 24.70
CA LEU A 85 -19.73 -2.87 25.19
C LEU A 85 -20.45 -3.83 26.15
N HIS A 86 -20.46 -5.14 25.87
CA HIS A 86 -21.08 -6.13 26.75
C HIS A 86 -20.41 -6.20 28.13
N LEU A 87 -19.08 -6.04 28.21
CA LEU A 87 -18.35 -5.96 29.49
C LEU A 87 -18.85 -4.81 30.39
N LEU A 88 -19.38 -3.72 29.82
CA LEU A 88 -19.95 -2.61 30.57
C LEU A 88 -21.32 -2.95 31.19
N PHE A 89 -22.03 -3.94 30.65
CA PHE A 89 -23.24 -4.49 31.26
C PHE A 89 -22.85 -5.55 32.29
N THR A 90 -22.13 -5.12 33.33
CA THR A 90 -21.37 -5.99 34.24
C THR A 90 -22.19 -7.12 34.86
N ARG A 91 -23.41 -6.84 35.35
CA ARG A 91 -24.31 -7.87 35.89
C ARG A 91 -24.69 -8.90 34.84
N ASP A 92 -25.03 -8.45 33.64
CA ASP A 92 -25.39 -9.34 32.55
C ASP A 92 -24.20 -10.23 32.14
N TYR A 93 -23.05 -9.61 31.93
CA TYR A 93 -21.83 -10.31 31.53
C TYR A 93 -21.37 -11.35 32.56
N TRP A 94 -21.29 -10.96 33.84
CA TRP A 94 -20.73 -11.82 34.89
C TRP A 94 -21.75 -12.80 35.47
N GLU A 95 -23.01 -12.41 35.62
CA GLU A 95 -24.02 -13.22 36.31
C GLU A 95 -24.89 -14.02 35.34
N ARG A 96 -25.03 -13.60 34.06
CA ARG A 96 -25.86 -14.31 33.07
C ARG A 96 -25.06 -14.97 31.96
N LEU A 97 -24.12 -14.27 31.32
CA LEU A 97 -23.36 -14.82 30.19
C LEU A 97 -22.29 -15.81 30.66
N THR A 98 -21.42 -15.37 31.59
CA THR A 98 -20.25 -16.15 32.01
C THR A 98 -20.59 -17.56 32.50
N PRO A 99 -21.69 -17.79 33.26
CA PRO A 99 -22.09 -19.14 33.66
C PRO A 99 -22.47 -20.10 32.52
N LEU A 100 -22.77 -19.59 31.32
CA LEU A 100 -23.02 -20.42 30.13
C LEU A 100 -21.72 -20.94 29.50
N LEU A 101 -20.59 -20.30 29.80
CA LEU A 101 -19.31 -20.67 29.24
C LEU A 101 -18.61 -21.70 30.15
N PRO A 102 -17.84 -22.65 29.59
CA PRO A 102 -17.08 -23.61 30.39
C PRO A 102 -15.97 -22.97 31.22
N ALA A 103 -15.54 -21.76 30.86
CA ALA A 103 -14.60 -20.96 31.64
C ALA A 103 -14.91 -19.46 31.42
N PRO A 104 -14.61 -18.59 32.42
CA PRO A 104 -14.74 -17.16 32.26
C PRO A 104 -13.88 -16.62 31.12
N LEU A 105 -14.50 -15.84 30.23
CA LEU A 105 -13.80 -15.15 29.17
C LEU A 105 -13.39 -13.75 29.66
N HIS A 106 -12.10 -13.55 29.90
CA HIS A 106 -11.56 -12.26 30.32
C HIS A 106 -11.07 -11.46 29.11
N HIS A 107 -11.27 -10.13 29.15
CA HIS A 107 -10.65 -9.22 28.20
C HIS A 107 -9.36 -8.66 28.82
N GLU A 108 -8.24 -8.90 28.15
CA GLU A 108 -6.93 -8.39 28.57
C GLU A 108 -6.41 -7.42 27.52
N PRO A 109 -6.05 -6.18 27.89
CA PRO A 109 -5.41 -5.25 26.96
C PRO A 109 -4.04 -5.77 26.54
N GLY A 110 -3.64 -5.50 25.29
CA GLY A 110 -2.30 -5.84 24.80
C GLY A 110 -1.22 -5.16 25.65
N GLY A 111 -0.18 -5.92 26.00
CA GLY A 111 0.89 -5.50 26.91
C GLY A 111 1.92 -4.56 26.29
N GLY A 112 1.80 -4.23 25.00
CA GLY A 112 2.69 -3.34 24.25
C GLY A 112 4.07 -3.93 23.96
N GLN A 113 4.23 -5.25 24.07
CA GLN A 113 5.54 -5.89 23.99
C GLN A 113 6.03 -5.96 22.53
N PRO A 114 7.36 -5.85 22.28
CA PRO A 114 7.91 -6.07 20.95
C PRO A 114 7.54 -7.46 20.41
N GLY A 115 6.98 -7.53 19.20
CA GLY A 115 6.55 -8.79 18.56
C GLY A 115 5.11 -9.23 18.87
N GLU A 116 4.46 -8.60 19.85
CA GLU A 116 3.06 -8.86 20.18
C GLU A 116 2.09 -8.63 19.00
N PRO A 117 2.26 -7.59 18.14
CA PRO A 117 1.40 -7.41 16.98
C PRO A 117 1.47 -8.56 15.97
N LEU A 118 2.65 -9.17 15.80
CA LEU A 118 2.82 -10.33 14.91
C LEU A 118 2.13 -11.57 15.48
N ARG A 119 2.25 -11.77 16.81
CA ARG A 119 1.56 -12.85 17.53
C ARG A 119 0.05 -12.72 17.41
N PHE A 120 -0.51 -11.54 17.71
CA PHE A 120 -1.95 -11.30 17.60
C PHE A 120 -2.46 -11.45 16.17
N ARG A 121 -1.69 -11.03 15.17
CA ARG A 121 -2.03 -11.27 13.77
C ARG A 121 -2.10 -12.77 13.46
N ALA A 122 -1.11 -13.54 13.88
CA ALA A 122 -1.10 -14.99 13.65
C ALA A 122 -2.27 -15.68 14.37
N GLN A 123 -2.58 -15.26 15.60
CA GLN A 123 -3.72 -15.75 16.38
C GLN A 123 -5.06 -15.39 15.72
N TYR A 124 -5.19 -14.18 15.18
CA TYR A 124 -6.37 -13.78 14.43
C TYR A 124 -6.54 -14.60 13.15
N GLU A 125 -5.48 -14.82 12.37
CA GLU A 125 -5.53 -15.69 11.19
C GLU A 125 -5.93 -17.13 11.57
N ALA A 126 -5.40 -17.66 12.68
CA ALA A 126 -5.82 -18.96 13.23
C ALA A 126 -7.29 -18.97 13.70
N THR A 127 -7.81 -17.85 14.21
CA THR A 127 -9.21 -17.70 14.60
C THR A 127 -10.13 -17.77 13.39
N LEU A 128 -9.77 -17.13 12.27
CA LEU A 128 -10.53 -17.23 11.02
C LEU A 128 -10.56 -18.67 10.48
N ASP A 129 -9.47 -19.42 10.64
CA ASP A 129 -9.43 -20.82 10.23
C ASP A 129 -10.24 -21.72 11.18
N ALA A 130 -10.23 -21.44 12.49
CA ALA A 130 -11.09 -22.10 13.46
C ALA A 130 -12.57 -21.84 13.16
N TYR A 131 -12.93 -20.60 12.83
CA TYR A 131 -14.28 -20.25 12.38
C TYR A 131 -14.71 -21.12 11.21
N ALA A 132 -13.90 -21.19 10.15
CA ALA A 132 -14.25 -21.94 8.95
C ALA A 132 -14.42 -23.45 9.22
N ARG A 133 -13.59 -24.01 10.10
CA ARG A 133 -13.70 -25.42 10.52
C ARG A 133 -14.96 -25.68 11.36
N THR A 134 -15.29 -24.78 12.28
CA THR A 134 -16.40 -24.95 13.23
C THR A 134 -17.77 -24.75 12.56
N PHE A 135 -17.91 -23.77 11.68
CA PHE A 135 -19.20 -23.41 11.07
C PHE A 135 -19.37 -23.94 9.65
N GLY A 136 -18.33 -24.52 9.04
CA GLY A 136 -18.37 -25.02 7.66
C GLY A 136 -18.48 -23.92 6.59
N GLU A 137 -18.41 -22.65 6.98
CA GLU A 137 -18.52 -21.49 6.11
C GLU A 137 -17.43 -20.45 6.43
N ARG A 138 -17.09 -19.62 5.45
CA ARG A 138 -16.16 -18.51 5.69
C ARG A 138 -16.88 -17.40 6.44
N PRO A 139 -16.21 -16.73 7.38
CA PRO A 139 -16.82 -15.61 8.09
C PRO A 139 -17.10 -14.45 7.13
N PRO A 140 -18.17 -13.65 7.39
CA PRO A 140 -18.53 -12.51 6.55
C PRO A 140 -17.43 -11.45 6.56
N ALA A 141 -16.91 -11.12 5.37
CA ALA A 141 -15.69 -10.32 5.22
C ALA A 141 -15.80 -8.86 5.68
N ASP A 142 -17.03 -8.33 5.80
CA ASP A 142 -17.29 -7.00 6.35
C ASP A 142 -17.18 -6.95 7.88
N ILE A 143 -17.44 -8.07 8.57
CA ILE A 143 -17.30 -8.19 10.03
C ILE A 143 -15.96 -8.82 10.40
N TRP A 144 -15.47 -9.78 9.62
CA TRP A 144 -14.22 -10.51 9.82
C TRP A 144 -13.28 -10.31 8.62
N PRO A 145 -12.60 -9.15 8.52
CA PRO A 145 -11.70 -8.88 7.42
C PRO A 145 -10.50 -9.83 7.46
N ASP A 146 -10.19 -10.45 6.32
CA ASP A 146 -9.09 -11.40 6.19
C ASP A 146 -7.81 -10.69 5.69
N PRO A 147 -6.77 -10.51 6.55
CA PRO A 147 -5.55 -9.79 6.19
C PRO A 147 -4.77 -10.50 5.08
N ARG A 148 -4.98 -11.82 4.90
CA ARG A 148 -4.33 -12.63 3.86
C ARG A 148 -4.79 -12.20 2.47
N ARG A 149 -6.06 -11.78 2.32
CA ARG A 149 -6.60 -11.28 1.05
C ARG A 149 -6.01 -9.92 0.67
N SER A 150 -5.88 -9.02 1.63
CA SER A 150 -5.27 -7.70 1.42
C SER A 150 -3.79 -7.82 1.04
N ARG A 151 -3.06 -8.74 1.68
CA ARG A 151 -1.68 -9.06 1.35
C ARG A 151 -1.54 -9.62 -0.07
N ALA A 152 -2.31 -10.65 -0.42
CA ALA A 152 -2.29 -11.25 -1.75
C ALA A 152 -2.60 -10.22 -2.85
N ARG A 153 -3.57 -9.32 -2.61
CA ARG A 153 -3.87 -8.21 -3.53
C ARG A 153 -2.67 -7.28 -3.70
N ARG A 154 -2.00 -6.88 -2.61
CA ARG A 154 -0.83 -6.00 -2.66
C ARG A 154 0.34 -6.64 -3.40
N GLU A 155 0.62 -7.90 -3.11
CA GLU A 155 1.68 -8.66 -3.79
C GLU A 155 1.40 -8.80 -5.30
N HIS A 156 0.14 -9.06 -5.68
CA HIS A 156 -0.25 -9.11 -7.08
C HIS A 156 -0.08 -7.76 -7.80
N VAL A 157 -0.52 -6.66 -7.18
CA VAL A 157 -0.37 -5.29 -7.73
C VAL A 157 1.11 -4.94 -7.87
N GLN A 158 1.94 -5.24 -6.86
CA GLN A 158 3.36 -4.96 -6.89
C GLN A 158 4.10 -5.79 -7.97
N GLY A 159 3.72 -7.06 -8.13
CA GLY A 159 4.24 -7.91 -9.20
C GLY A 159 3.83 -7.42 -10.60
N SER A 160 2.61 -6.89 -10.75
CA SER A 160 2.17 -6.22 -11.97
C SER A 160 3.01 -4.98 -12.27
N ALA A 161 3.15 -4.07 -11.30
CA ALA A 161 3.92 -2.83 -11.44
C ALA A 161 5.40 -3.07 -11.78
N ARG A 162 6.04 -4.09 -11.15
CA ARG A 162 7.43 -4.48 -11.46
C ARG A 162 7.57 -4.95 -12.91
N ARG A 163 6.65 -5.78 -13.41
CA ARG A 163 6.65 -6.23 -14.81
C ARG A 163 6.47 -5.06 -15.77
N SER A 164 5.55 -4.15 -15.48
CA SER A 164 5.35 -2.95 -16.29
C SER A 164 6.58 -2.03 -16.28
N GLY A 165 7.24 -1.86 -15.12
CA GLY A 165 8.49 -1.10 -15.02
C GLY A 165 9.64 -1.71 -15.83
N LEU A 166 9.76 -3.04 -15.87
CA LEU A 166 10.75 -3.73 -16.71
C LEU A 166 10.52 -3.47 -18.21
N TRP A 167 9.26 -3.54 -18.68
CA TRP A 167 8.95 -3.24 -20.08
C TRP A 167 9.19 -1.77 -20.44
N LEU A 168 8.89 -0.84 -19.53
CA LEU A 168 9.22 0.57 -19.71
C LEU A 168 10.74 0.79 -19.78
N ALA A 169 11.52 0.17 -18.89
CA ALA A 169 12.97 0.27 -18.90
C ALA A 169 13.58 -0.31 -20.19
N LEU A 170 13.07 -1.45 -20.67
CA LEU A 170 13.51 -2.03 -21.94
C LEU A 170 13.16 -1.12 -23.13
N GLY A 171 11.97 -0.53 -23.14
CA GLY A 171 11.56 0.44 -24.16
C GLY A 171 12.46 1.69 -24.17
N VAL A 172 12.76 2.25 -22.99
CA VAL A 172 13.69 3.39 -22.86
C VAL A 172 15.09 3.01 -23.33
N ALA A 173 15.60 1.83 -22.95
CA ALA A 173 16.91 1.34 -23.37
C ALA A 173 16.99 1.17 -24.90
N LEU A 174 15.93 0.62 -25.52
CA LEU A 174 15.84 0.46 -26.97
C LEU A 174 15.85 1.81 -27.69
N VAL A 175 15.01 2.76 -27.25
CA VAL A 175 14.95 4.12 -27.83
C VAL A 175 16.30 4.83 -27.69
N THR A 176 16.93 4.76 -26.52
CA THR A 176 18.24 5.35 -26.26
C THR A 176 19.34 4.71 -27.12
N GLY A 177 19.29 3.39 -27.31
CA GLY A 177 20.23 2.69 -28.19
C GLY A 177 20.08 3.09 -29.66
N LEU A 178 18.83 3.23 -30.15
CA LEU A 178 18.54 3.64 -31.52
C LEU A 178 18.99 5.08 -31.80
N THR A 179 18.77 6.03 -30.88
CA THR A 179 19.22 7.42 -31.04
C THR A 179 20.74 7.53 -31.04
N PHE A 180 21.42 6.78 -30.17
CA PHE A 180 22.89 6.74 -30.13
C PHE A 180 23.49 6.10 -31.39
N ALA A 181 22.88 5.04 -31.93
CA ALA A 181 23.33 4.43 -33.18
C ALA A 181 23.23 5.40 -34.38
N TRP A 182 22.15 6.18 -34.47
CA TRP A 182 21.94 7.16 -35.54
C TRP A 182 23.00 8.28 -35.53
N SER A 183 23.38 8.77 -34.35
CA SER A 183 24.36 9.87 -34.23
C SER A 183 25.78 9.45 -34.66
N HIS A 184 26.19 8.22 -34.38
CA HIS A 184 27.51 7.71 -34.75
C HIS A 184 27.63 7.47 -36.26
N VAL A 185 26.57 6.97 -36.90
CA VAL A 185 26.54 6.80 -38.36
C VAL A 185 26.61 8.16 -39.08
N ALA A 186 25.87 9.16 -38.60
CA ALA A 186 25.89 10.50 -39.18
C ALA A 186 27.29 11.17 -39.07
N LEU A 187 27.99 10.98 -37.95
CA LEU A 187 29.35 11.50 -37.75
C LEU A 187 30.36 10.85 -38.71
N LEU A 188 30.31 9.53 -38.87
CA LEU A 188 31.20 8.80 -39.79
C LEU A 188 30.99 9.24 -41.25
N LEU A 189 29.74 9.45 -41.67
CA LEU A 189 29.43 9.96 -43.01
C LEU A 189 29.96 11.38 -43.23
N ALA A 190 29.84 12.27 -42.24
CA ALA A 190 30.35 13.64 -42.34
C ALA A 190 31.88 13.70 -42.42
N LEU A 191 32.59 12.91 -41.62
CA LEU A 191 34.06 12.81 -41.68
C LEU A 191 34.53 12.21 -43.01
N GLY A 192 33.85 11.17 -43.50
CA GLY A 192 34.12 10.60 -44.82
C GLY A 192 33.94 11.62 -45.93
N ALA A 193 32.83 12.37 -45.93
CA ALA A 193 32.58 13.44 -46.89
C ALA A 193 33.63 14.56 -46.81
N GLY A 194 34.06 14.93 -45.61
CA GLY A 194 35.11 15.92 -45.39
C GLY A 194 36.49 15.48 -45.92
N LEU A 195 36.86 14.21 -45.71
CA LEU A 195 38.11 13.65 -46.27
C LEU A 195 38.06 13.54 -47.79
N ILE A 196 36.91 13.17 -48.37
CA ILE A 196 36.71 13.15 -49.81
C ILE A 196 36.84 14.56 -50.39
N ALA A 197 36.20 15.56 -49.78
CA ALA A 197 36.31 16.95 -50.20
C ALA A 197 37.77 17.46 -50.10
N LEU A 198 38.48 17.13 -49.02
CA LEU A 198 39.90 17.46 -48.86
C LEU A 198 40.77 16.81 -49.94
N LEU A 199 40.52 15.53 -50.24
CA LEU A 199 41.22 14.80 -51.30
C LEU A 199 40.97 15.45 -52.67
N ILE A 200 39.74 15.86 -52.96
CA ILE A 200 39.41 16.57 -54.21
C ILE A 200 40.21 17.87 -54.29
N VAL A 201 40.25 18.68 -53.22
CA VAL A 201 40.98 19.95 -53.19
C VAL A 201 42.49 19.76 -53.35
N THR A 202 43.08 18.72 -52.76
CA THR A 202 44.53 18.46 -52.88
C THR A 202 44.93 17.83 -54.22
N LEU A 203 44.00 17.12 -54.87
CA LEU A 203 44.23 16.52 -56.19
C LEU A 203 43.86 17.44 -57.36
N THR A 204 43.12 18.53 -57.13
CA THR A 204 42.94 19.58 -58.13
C THR A 204 44.17 20.48 -58.17
N PRO A 205 45.00 20.42 -59.23
CA PRO A 205 46.12 21.35 -59.36
C PRO A 205 45.55 22.78 -59.48
N PRO A 206 46.23 23.80 -58.92
CA PRO A 206 45.82 25.18 -59.12
C PRO A 206 45.91 25.50 -60.61
N GLU A 207 44.77 25.75 -61.25
CA GLU A 207 44.71 26.30 -62.59
C GLU A 207 45.46 27.65 -62.59
N LEU A 208 46.65 27.64 -63.17
CA LEU A 208 47.40 28.85 -63.54
C LEU A 208 46.70 29.47 -64.75
N SER A 209 45.60 30.18 -64.53
CA SER A 209 44.97 30.97 -65.59
C SER A 209 45.76 32.26 -65.88
N PRO A 210 46.22 32.48 -67.12
CA PRO A 210 46.98 33.65 -67.53
C PRO A 210 46.09 34.87 -67.83
N THR A 211 46.73 36.03 -67.76
CA THR A 211 46.39 37.33 -68.36
C THR A 211 45.34 37.31 -69.48
N ALA A 212 44.26 38.06 -69.30
CA ALA A 212 43.46 38.63 -70.39
C ALA A 212 43.27 40.13 -70.14
N LEU A 213 44.09 40.92 -70.85
CA LEU A 213 43.97 42.36 -70.98
C LEU A 213 42.60 42.70 -71.60
N ARG A 214 41.80 43.52 -70.91
CA ARG A 214 40.67 44.22 -71.55
C ARG A 214 40.67 45.71 -71.18
N ARG A 215 41.31 46.46 -72.08
CA ARG A 215 40.87 47.74 -72.67
C ARG A 215 40.24 48.79 -71.76
N ARG A 216 41.13 49.63 -71.25
CA ARG A 216 41.10 51.09 -71.04
C ARG A 216 39.89 51.84 -71.62
N SER A 217 39.18 52.56 -70.75
CA SER A 217 38.51 53.84 -71.03
C SER A 217 38.97 54.81 -69.93
N ASP A 218 39.79 55.78 -70.35
CA ASP A 218 40.23 56.91 -69.54
C ASP A 218 39.02 57.80 -69.18
N GLY A 219 39.04 58.40 -67.99
CA GLY A 219 37.97 59.26 -67.49
C GLY A 219 38.24 59.76 -66.07
N ASP A 220 39.27 60.58 -65.97
CA ASP A 220 39.59 61.56 -64.93
C ASP A 220 40.00 61.15 -63.50
N LEU A 221 41.17 61.68 -63.17
CA LEU A 221 41.88 61.68 -61.91
C LEU A 221 41.47 62.90 -61.08
N GLY A 222 40.96 62.65 -59.88
CA GLY A 222 40.90 63.61 -58.77
C GLY A 222 41.40 62.92 -57.49
N VAL A 223 42.71 62.94 -57.27
CA VAL A 223 43.40 62.55 -56.02
C VAL A 223 43.45 63.82 -55.15
N THR A 224 42.99 63.83 -53.89
CA THR A 224 43.81 63.41 -52.74
C THR A 224 43.00 63.07 -51.46
N TRP A 225 43.24 61.84 -50.97
CA TRP A 225 43.59 61.39 -49.60
C TRP A 225 42.74 61.71 -48.35
N VAL A 226 42.19 60.60 -47.82
CA VAL A 226 42.18 60.09 -46.41
C VAL A 226 41.18 60.63 -45.39
N GLY A 227 40.39 59.69 -44.87
CA GLY A 227 40.16 59.61 -43.43
C GLY A 227 38.87 58.92 -43.00
N GLY A 228 38.97 57.66 -42.56
CA GLY A 228 38.26 57.21 -41.36
C GLY A 228 36.83 56.70 -41.52
N THR A 229 36.70 55.38 -41.40
CA THR A 229 35.47 54.62 -41.17
C THR A 229 34.80 54.94 -39.84
N SER A 230 33.48 55.12 -39.84
CA SER A 230 32.61 54.63 -38.77
C SER A 230 31.19 54.44 -39.31
N GLY A 231 30.82 53.17 -39.51
CA GLY A 231 29.46 52.77 -39.80
C GLY A 231 28.55 53.10 -38.62
N GLY A 232 27.38 53.65 -38.94
CA GLY A 232 26.26 53.67 -38.03
C GLY A 232 25.58 52.32 -38.04
N ASP A 233 25.14 51.87 -36.87
CA ASP A 233 24.00 50.97 -36.73
C ASP A 233 23.10 51.54 -35.63
N CYS A 234 21.84 51.71 -36.01
CA CYS A 234 20.76 52.20 -35.18
C CYS A 234 19.98 50.99 -34.63
N ALA A 235 19.43 51.15 -33.43
CA ALA A 235 18.40 50.35 -32.75
C ALA A 235 18.86 49.09 -31.98
N PRO A 236 18.35 48.99 -30.74
CA PRO A 236 17.37 47.94 -30.49
C PRO A 236 16.07 48.51 -29.90
N GLY A 237 14.93 48.23 -30.56
CA GLY A 237 13.65 48.08 -29.85
C GLY A 237 13.76 46.83 -28.97
N SER A 238 13.37 46.89 -27.70
CA SER A 238 12.03 46.55 -27.22
C SER A 238 11.60 45.17 -27.73
N ASP A 239 11.04 44.24 -26.96
CA ASP A 239 10.34 44.28 -25.70
C ASP A 239 10.11 42.80 -25.32
N SER A 240 10.31 42.44 -24.05
CA SER A 240 9.78 41.19 -23.50
C SER A 240 9.03 41.50 -22.22
N SER A 241 7.71 41.53 -22.38
CA SER A 241 6.68 41.69 -21.38
C SER A 241 6.29 40.33 -20.77
N CYS A 242 5.89 40.38 -19.49
CA CYS A 242 4.85 39.61 -18.76
C CYS A 242 4.75 38.09 -18.98
N SER A 243 4.47 37.19 -18.03
CA SER A 243 3.75 37.19 -16.75
C SER A 243 3.71 35.69 -16.35
N ASP A 244 3.96 35.26 -15.11
CA ASP A 244 3.01 35.04 -14.00
C ASP A 244 2.96 33.56 -13.59
N GLY A 245 2.73 33.34 -12.28
CA GLY A 245 2.36 32.06 -11.65
C GLY A 245 3.47 31.49 -10.75
N GLY A 246 3.40 31.49 -9.42
CA GLY A 246 2.27 31.52 -8.49
C GLY A 246 2.05 30.13 -7.87
N SER A 247 2.39 29.97 -6.57
CA SER A 247 1.81 29.07 -5.53
C SER A 247 2.89 28.82 -4.46
N SER A 248 2.80 29.26 -3.19
CA SER A 248 1.80 29.07 -2.11
C SER A 248 1.70 27.62 -1.58
N GLY A 249 1.87 27.50 -0.25
CA GLY A 249 1.80 26.28 0.56
C GLY A 249 2.94 26.25 1.58
N GLY A 250 2.82 26.63 2.85
CA GLY A 250 1.67 26.53 3.76
C GLY A 250 1.95 25.40 4.76
N SER A 251 2.78 25.64 5.77
CA SER A 251 3.04 24.71 6.87
C SER A 251 2.50 25.30 8.17
N SER A 252 1.27 24.90 8.51
CA SER A 252 0.65 25.09 9.82
C SER A 252 0.86 23.80 10.63
N CYS A 253 1.60 23.89 11.73
CA CYS A 253 1.59 22.89 12.79
C CYS A 253 0.76 23.45 13.95
N GLY A 254 -0.47 22.95 14.10
CA GLY A 254 -1.27 23.13 15.29
C GLY A 254 -0.81 22.16 16.38
N GLY A 255 -0.23 22.71 17.45
CA GLY A 255 -0.02 22.02 18.71
C GLY A 255 -0.95 22.63 19.76
N GLY A 256 -1.93 21.87 20.23
CA GLY A 256 -2.80 22.24 21.35
C GLY A 256 -2.75 21.15 22.41
N CYS A 257 -2.34 21.52 23.61
CA CYS A 257 -2.40 20.72 24.83
C CYS A 257 -2.86 21.61 25.99
N SER A 258 -3.73 21.06 26.86
CA SER A 258 -4.04 21.43 28.26
C SER A 258 -4.56 22.85 28.55
N SER A 259 -5.65 23.06 29.29
CA SER A 259 -6.03 22.44 30.56
C SER A 259 -7.55 22.39 30.75
#